data_AF-A0A5Y7UZD0-F1
#
_entry.id   AF-A0A5Y7UZD0-F1
#
_cell.length_a   1.000
_cell.length_b   1.000
_cell.length_c   1.000
_cell.angle_alpha   90.00
_cell.angle_beta   90.00
_cell.angle_gamma   90.00
#
_symmetry.space_group_name_H-M   'P 1'
#
loop_
_entity.id
_entity.type
_entity.pdbx_description
1 polymer ?
#
loop_
_entity_poly.entity_id
_entity_poly.type
_entity_poly.pdbx_seq_one_letter_code
_entity_poly.pdbx_strand_id
1 'polypeptide(L)'
;MDINYYDEHQEEFEAVKQALKGKMEKIWGSMLKDRGENLDDETTYLNLFEELQYTFSPSSFSELTPSQDLDEDKIAAFVARTRSYKHGITIKCRPGRPQKWLKGLIKPLDDAEGTNLCWIDTANIVHIGAGQQFDDQYYLTVTTQTGQSYRVNEFRLPGRLLDAAQESLFRALDSTTGGNF
;
A
#
# COMPACT_ATOMS: atom_id res chain seq x y z
N MET A 1 10.89 -11.05 -8.27
CA MET A 1 11.00 -10.37 -6.97
C MET A 1 10.68 -11.35 -5.86
N ASP A 2 11.56 -11.43 -4.85
CA ASP A 2 11.25 -12.05 -3.57
C ASP A 2 10.66 -11.01 -2.62
N ILE A 3 9.32 -11.04 -2.43
CA ILE A 3 8.63 -10.06 -1.58
C ILE A 3 9.02 -10.20 -0.10
N ASN A 4 9.43 -11.40 0.33
CA ASN A 4 9.75 -11.71 1.71
C ASN A 4 11.25 -11.57 2.00
N TYR A 5 12.03 -10.99 1.08
CA TYR A 5 13.48 -10.83 1.21
C TYR A 5 13.90 -10.34 2.60
N TYR A 6 13.21 -9.32 3.13
CA TYR A 6 13.52 -8.73 4.42
C TYR A 6 13.08 -9.52 5.66
N ASP A 7 12.36 -10.63 5.50
CA ASP A 7 12.09 -11.55 6.61
C ASP A 7 13.37 -12.26 7.07
N GLU A 8 14.29 -12.53 6.13
CA GLU A 8 15.60 -13.13 6.41
C GLU A 8 16.73 -12.08 6.53
N HIS A 9 16.48 -10.84 6.10
CA HIS A 9 17.46 -9.74 6.06
C HIS A 9 17.07 -8.57 6.99
N GLN A 10 16.71 -8.88 8.24
CA GLN A 10 16.21 -7.89 9.21
C GLN A 10 17.19 -6.72 9.47
N GLU A 11 18.49 -6.98 9.54
CA GLU A 11 19.50 -5.92 9.75
C GLU A 11 19.53 -4.92 8.58
N GLU A 12 19.40 -5.43 7.35
CA GLU A 12 19.32 -4.59 6.15
C GLU A 12 18.02 -3.78 6.14
N PHE A 13 16.89 -4.41 6.50
CA PHE A 13 15.60 -3.73 6.62
C PHE A 13 15.65 -2.54 7.60
N GLU A 14 16.21 -2.76 8.80
CA GLU A 14 16.32 -1.70 9.80
C GLU A 14 17.25 -0.58 9.33
N ALA A 15 18.33 -0.88 8.64
CA ALA A 15 19.22 0.16 8.11
C ALA A 15 18.53 1.02 7.04
N VAL A 16 17.77 0.41 6.13
CA VAL A 16 16.97 1.14 5.12
C VAL A 16 15.91 2.00 5.81
N LYS A 17 15.21 1.44 6.81
CA LYS A 17 14.21 2.15 7.62
C LYS A 17 14.81 3.36 8.34
N GLN A 18 15.99 3.22 8.94
CA GLN A 18 16.68 4.33 9.63
C GLN A 18 17.13 5.42 8.66
N ALA A 19 17.65 5.07 7.48
CA ALA A 19 17.99 6.06 6.46
C ALA A 19 16.75 6.83 5.98
N LEU A 20 15.63 6.12 5.79
CA LEU A 20 14.36 6.76 5.44
C LEU A 20 13.87 7.70 6.55
N LYS A 21 13.94 7.29 7.83
CA LYS A 21 13.62 8.19 8.95
C LYS A 21 14.48 9.45 8.93
N GLY A 22 15.78 9.33 8.66
CA GLY A 22 16.68 10.48 8.52
C GLY A 22 16.23 11.43 7.39
N LYS A 23 15.74 10.90 6.27
CA LYS A 23 15.17 11.70 5.17
C LYS A 23 13.84 12.36 5.56
N MET A 24 12.95 11.62 6.23
CA MET A 24 11.68 12.16 6.73
C MET A 24 11.91 13.29 7.74
N GLU A 25 12.90 13.16 8.63
CA GLU A 25 13.25 14.19 9.61
C GLU A 25 13.82 15.45 8.93
N LYS A 26 14.56 15.30 7.82
CA LYS A 26 15.01 16.44 7.00
C LYS A 26 13.85 17.19 6.35
N ILE A 27 12.79 16.49 5.95
CA ILE A 27 11.62 17.07 5.24
C ILE A 27 10.59 17.64 6.22
N TRP A 28 10.26 16.90 7.28
CA TRP A 28 9.15 17.18 8.19
C TRP A 28 9.55 17.34 9.66
N GLY A 29 10.84 17.25 10.02
CA GLY A 29 11.26 17.26 11.43
C GLY A 29 10.84 18.51 12.21
N SER A 30 10.81 19.69 11.58
CA SER A 30 10.27 20.90 12.23
C SER A 30 8.76 20.80 12.49
N MET A 31 8.00 20.33 11.51
CA MET A 31 6.56 20.14 11.62
C MET A 31 6.20 19.08 12.67
N LEU A 32 6.97 17.98 12.74
CA LEU A 32 6.79 16.93 13.75
C LEU A 32 7.04 17.47 15.16
N LYS A 33 8.11 18.24 15.34
CA LYS A 33 8.43 18.88 16.63
C LYS A 33 7.33 19.84 17.09
N ASP A 34 6.79 20.64 16.19
CA ASP A 34 5.71 21.59 16.51
C ASP A 34 4.42 20.87 16.93
N ARG A 35 4.20 19.64 16.45
CA ARG A 35 3.04 18.80 16.79
C ARG A 35 3.28 17.86 17.98
N GLY A 36 4.51 17.75 18.47
CA GLY A 36 4.89 16.75 19.46
C GLY A 36 4.86 15.32 18.94
N GLU A 37 4.92 15.15 17.62
CA GLU A 37 4.97 13.86 16.93
C GLU A 37 6.42 13.40 16.76
N ASN A 38 6.65 12.09 16.62
CA ASN A 38 7.98 11.55 16.36
C ASN A 38 7.91 10.34 15.43
N LEU A 39 8.99 10.05 14.73
CA LEU A 39 9.08 8.95 13.77
C LEU A 39 9.27 7.56 14.43
N ASP A 40 9.39 7.49 15.76
CA ASP A 40 9.41 6.22 16.50
C ASP A 40 8.00 5.70 16.78
N ASP A 41 6.99 6.58 16.74
CA ASP A 41 5.59 6.19 16.67
C ASP A 41 5.27 5.58 15.30
N GLU A 42 4.79 4.34 15.31
CA GLU A 42 4.52 3.56 14.10
C GLU A 42 3.44 4.21 13.23
N THR A 43 2.42 4.81 13.85
CA THR A 43 1.32 5.46 13.12
C THR A 43 1.83 6.69 12.36
N THR A 44 2.60 7.53 13.05
CA THR A 44 3.23 8.73 12.47
C THR A 44 4.19 8.34 11.33
N TYR A 45 5.03 7.33 11.57
CA TYR A 45 5.96 6.83 10.56
C TYR A 45 5.21 6.31 9.31
N LEU A 46 4.18 5.47 9.49
CA LEU A 46 3.43 4.91 8.37
C LEU A 46 2.69 5.99 7.57
N ASN A 47 2.12 7.00 8.22
CA ASN A 47 1.48 8.11 7.51
C ASN A 47 2.47 8.85 6.61
N LEU A 48 3.64 9.20 7.12
CA LEU A 48 4.67 9.89 6.32
C LEU A 48 5.33 8.97 5.29
N PHE A 49 5.43 7.68 5.59
CA PHE A 49 5.90 6.67 4.66
C PHE A 49 5.00 6.59 3.43
N GLU A 50 3.68 6.56 3.63
CA GLU A 50 2.73 6.52 2.52
C GLU A 50 2.86 7.76 1.62
N GLU A 51 3.11 8.95 2.17
CA GLU A 51 3.35 10.17 1.40
C GLU A 51 4.63 10.11 0.54
N LEU A 52 5.69 9.46 1.03
CA LEU A 52 6.99 9.42 0.33
C LEU A 52 7.17 8.24 -0.61
N GLN A 53 6.61 7.08 -0.31
CA GLN A 53 7.09 5.81 -0.88
C GLN A 53 6.97 5.76 -2.40
N TYR A 54 6.04 6.51 -2.96
CA TYR A 54 5.86 6.62 -4.41
C TYR A 54 7.00 7.31 -5.16
N THR A 55 7.89 8.01 -4.46
CA THR A 55 9.06 8.69 -5.03
C THR A 55 10.33 7.86 -4.89
N PHE A 56 10.24 6.68 -4.27
CA PHE A 56 11.39 5.83 -4.03
C PHE A 56 11.96 5.32 -5.35
N SER A 57 13.25 5.54 -5.48
CA SER A 57 14.12 5.02 -6.52
C SER A 57 15.42 4.62 -5.85
N PRO A 58 16.31 3.85 -6.51
CA PRO A 58 17.62 3.54 -5.96
C PRO A 58 18.36 4.81 -5.47
N SER A 59 18.22 5.92 -6.20
CA SER A 59 18.80 7.23 -5.83
C SER A 59 18.22 7.86 -4.56
N SER A 60 16.99 7.49 -4.16
CA SER A 60 16.33 8.02 -2.97
C SER A 60 17.04 7.65 -1.67
N PHE A 61 17.91 6.64 -1.74
CA PHE A 61 18.65 6.07 -0.63
C PHE A 61 20.17 6.19 -0.83
N SER A 62 20.64 7.17 -1.62
CA SER A 62 22.06 7.36 -1.92
C SER A 62 22.96 7.64 -0.70
N GLU A 63 22.37 7.95 0.46
CA GLU A 63 23.09 8.11 1.74
C GLU A 63 23.32 6.78 2.47
N LEU A 64 22.70 5.67 2.01
CA LEU A 64 23.04 4.33 2.48
C LEU A 64 24.47 3.97 2.10
N THR A 65 25.11 3.11 2.88
CA THR A 65 26.48 2.67 2.56
C THR A 65 26.48 1.89 1.23
N PRO A 66 27.56 1.92 0.44
CA PRO A 66 27.63 1.26 -0.88
C PRO A 66 27.36 -0.26 -0.87
N SER A 67 27.39 -0.92 0.31
CA SER A 67 27.00 -2.31 0.51
C SER A 67 25.48 -2.54 0.57
N GLN A 68 24.68 -1.49 0.46
CA GLN A 68 23.21 -1.48 0.58
C GLN A 68 22.57 -0.99 -0.72
N ASP A 69 23.06 -1.48 -1.86
CA ASP A 69 22.45 -1.16 -3.16
C ASP A 69 20.99 -1.65 -3.17
N LEU A 70 20.07 -0.71 -3.34
CA LEU A 70 18.63 -0.93 -3.35
C LEU A 70 18.17 -0.90 -4.81
N ASP A 71 18.08 -2.09 -5.41
CA ASP A 71 17.36 -2.23 -6.67
C ASP A 71 15.85 -2.09 -6.47
N GLU A 72 15.10 -2.02 -7.58
CA GLU A 72 13.65 -1.88 -7.54
C GLU A 72 12.93 -3.06 -6.86
N ASP A 73 13.52 -4.27 -6.89
CA ASP A 73 12.97 -5.45 -6.22
C ASP A 73 13.08 -5.32 -4.70
N LYS A 74 14.24 -4.88 -4.20
CA LYS A 74 14.45 -4.60 -2.78
C LYS A 74 13.60 -3.43 -2.30
N ILE A 75 13.44 -2.37 -3.10
CA ILE A 75 12.53 -1.27 -2.75
C ILE A 75 11.09 -1.79 -2.59
N ALA A 76 10.62 -2.61 -3.54
CA ALA A 76 9.28 -3.18 -3.46
C ALA A 76 9.12 -4.14 -2.26
N ALA A 77 10.11 -4.99 -1.97
CA ALA A 77 10.13 -5.83 -0.77
C ALA A 77 10.14 -4.99 0.52
N PHE A 78 10.87 -3.87 0.56
CA PHE A 78 10.89 -2.94 1.69
C PHE A 78 9.51 -2.32 1.92
N VAL A 79 8.84 -1.88 0.84
CA VAL A 79 7.47 -1.35 0.91
C VAL A 79 6.50 -2.40 1.42
N ALA A 80 6.57 -3.62 0.88
CA ALA A 80 5.71 -4.72 1.30
C ALA A 80 5.91 -5.06 2.79
N ARG A 81 7.16 -5.23 3.23
CA ARG A 81 7.50 -5.53 4.63
C ARG A 81 7.07 -4.41 5.57
N THR A 82 7.28 -3.15 5.19
CA THR A 82 6.86 -1.98 5.98
C THR A 82 5.35 -1.97 6.23
N ARG A 83 4.56 -2.42 5.25
CA ARG A 83 3.09 -2.55 5.37
C ARG A 83 2.63 -3.86 6.02
N SER A 84 3.55 -4.66 6.56
CA SER A 84 3.26 -6.03 7.02
C SER A 84 2.55 -6.87 5.94
N TYR A 85 2.96 -6.68 4.68
CA TYR A 85 2.43 -7.35 3.49
C TYR A 85 0.96 -7.05 3.17
N LYS A 86 0.38 -6.01 3.78
CA LYS A 86 -0.98 -5.54 3.48
C LYS A 86 -0.99 -4.59 2.30
N HIS A 87 -2.03 -4.69 1.49
CA HIS A 87 -2.21 -3.87 0.28
C HIS A 87 -3.36 -2.87 0.43
N GLY A 88 -3.95 -2.77 1.63
CA GLY A 88 -5.02 -1.83 1.94
C GLY A 88 -6.36 -2.26 1.33
N ILE A 89 -6.58 -3.58 1.21
CA ILE A 89 -7.79 -4.15 0.65
C ILE A 89 -8.68 -4.58 1.82
N THR A 90 -9.84 -3.94 1.95
CA THR A 90 -10.76 -4.24 3.05
C THR A 90 -12.02 -4.93 2.55
N ILE A 91 -12.34 -6.10 3.12
CA ILE A 91 -13.61 -6.79 2.91
C ILE A 91 -14.38 -6.95 4.22
N LYS A 92 -15.68 -6.63 4.18
CA LYS A 92 -16.62 -6.86 5.26
C LYS A 92 -17.55 -7.99 4.89
N CYS A 93 -17.60 -9.02 5.72
CA CYS A 93 -18.65 -10.02 5.66
C CYS A 93 -19.02 -10.47 7.07
N ARG A 94 -20.15 -11.14 7.19
CA ARG A 94 -20.55 -11.78 8.44
C ARG A 94 -20.21 -13.27 8.35
N PRO A 95 -19.59 -13.88 9.37
CA PRO A 95 -19.33 -15.31 9.39
C PRO A 95 -20.59 -16.10 9.05
N GLY A 96 -20.47 -17.05 8.10
CA GLY A 96 -21.58 -17.89 7.66
C GLY A 96 -22.63 -17.21 6.79
N ARG A 97 -22.41 -15.97 6.32
CA ARG A 97 -23.28 -15.29 5.34
C ARG A 97 -22.59 -15.23 3.97
N PRO A 98 -23.34 -15.46 2.87
CA PRO A 98 -22.76 -15.41 1.52
C PRO A 98 -22.43 -13.98 1.07
N GLN A 99 -23.08 -12.96 1.64
CA GLN A 99 -22.91 -11.58 1.23
C GLN A 99 -21.61 -10.97 1.79
N LYS A 100 -20.84 -10.36 0.88
CA LYS A 100 -19.54 -9.76 1.16
C LYS A 100 -19.47 -8.40 0.49
N TRP A 101 -18.80 -7.47 1.17
CA TRP A 101 -18.72 -6.08 0.78
C TRP A 101 -17.26 -5.66 0.69
N LEU A 102 -16.79 -5.36 -0.52
CA LEU A 102 -15.46 -4.84 -0.78
C LEU A 102 -15.46 -3.31 -0.65
N LYS A 103 -14.52 -2.76 0.12
CA LYS A 103 -14.32 -1.31 0.18
C LYS A 103 -13.79 -0.84 -1.17
N GLY A 104 -14.44 0.17 -1.74
CA GLY A 104 -14.03 0.77 -3.01
C GLY A 104 -14.12 2.29 -2.98
N LEU A 105 -13.46 2.93 -3.94
CA LEU A 105 -13.44 4.37 -4.16
C LEU A 105 -13.87 4.68 -5.60
N ILE A 106 -14.84 5.59 -5.73
CA ILE A 106 -15.36 6.10 -7.02
C ILE A 106 -14.34 7.09 -7.62
N LYS A 107 -14.16 7.07 -8.94
CA LYS A 107 -13.31 8.04 -9.68
C LYS A 107 -13.89 9.47 -9.55
N PRO A 108 -13.08 10.54 -9.47
CA PRO A 108 -11.64 10.62 -9.77
C PRO A 108 -10.72 10.13 -8.66
N LEU A 109 -9.48 9.81 -9.04
CA LEU A 109 -8.46 9.07 -8.27
C LEU A 109 -7.76 9.89 -7.16
N ASP A 110 -8.26 11.08 -6.84
CA ASP A 110 -7.75 11.89 -5.73
C ASP A 110 -8.65 11.74 -4.51
N ASP A 111 -8.02 11.75 -3.34
CA ASP A 111 -8.70 11.61 -2.05
C ASP A 111 -9.51 12.88 -1.77
N ALA A 112 -10.73 12.95 -2.29
CA ALA A 112 -11.74 13.83 -1.73
C ALA A 112 -12.28 13.14 -0.48
N GLU A 113 -11.78 13.56 0.70
CA GLU A 113 -12.22 13.05 2.01
C GLU A 113 -13.73 12.83 2.04
N GLY A 114 -14.14 11.63 2.44
CA GLY A 114 -15.53 11.30 2.77
C GLY A 114 -16.53 11.17 1.62
N THR A 115 -16.18 11.51 0.36
CA THR A 115 -17.21 11.65 -0.71
C THR A 115 -17.22 10.49 -1.72
N ASN A 116 -16.10 9.77 -1.88
CA ASN A 116 -15.96 8.74 -2.93
C ASN A 116 -15.98 7.29 -2.41
N LEU A 117 -16.09 7.05 -1.10
CA LEU A 117 -16.06 5.71 -0.51
C LEU A 117 -17.40 4.99 -0.72
N CYS A 118 -17.33 3.78 -1.25
CA CYS A 118 -18.48 2.89 -1.41
C CYS A 118 -18.18 1.46 -0.95
N TRP A 119 -19.22 0.70 -0.64
CA TRP A 119 -19.14 -0.75 -0.41
C TRP A 119 -19.74 -1.47 -1.62
N ILE A 120 -18.93 -2.29 -2.27
CA ILE A 120 -19.28 -3.02 -3.48
C ILE A 120 -19.69 -4.43 -3.08
N ASP A 121 -20.89 -4.85 -3.44
CA ASP A 121 -21.28 -6.26 -3.30
C ASP A 121 -20.38 -7.10 -4.23
N THR A 122 -19.62 -8.02 -3.67
CA THR A 122 -18.64 -8.79 -4.44
C THR A 122 -19.30 -9.66 -5.51
N ALA A 123 -20.58 -10.03 -5.35
CA ALA A 123 -21.32 -10.80 -6.34
C ALA A 123 -21.55 -10.01 -7.66
N ASN A 124 -21.43 -8.68 -7.62
CA ASN A 124 -21.62 -7.82 -8.78
C ASN A 124 -20.31 -7.53 -9.53
N ILE A 125 -19.16 -8.02 -9.06
CA ILE A 125 -17.86 -7.82 -9.72
C ILE A 125 -17.78 -8.75 -10.94
N VAL A 126 -17.47 -8.18 -12.12
CA VAL A 126 -17.34 -8.93 -13.38
C VAL A 126 -15.94 -8.90 -13.95
N HIS A 127 -15.14 -7.91 -13.58
CA HIS A 127 -13.77 -7.77 -14.04
C HIS A 127 -12.89 -7.18 -12.95
N ILE A 128 -11.68 -7.71 -12.84
CA ILE A 128 -10.61 -7.21 -11.98
C ILE A 128 -9.47 -6.80 -12.91
N GLY A 129 -8.92 -5.62 -12.68
CA GLY A 129 -7.78 -5.11 -13.43
C GLY A 129 -6.93 -4.18 -12.58
N ALA A 130 -5.93 -3.56 -13.21
CA ALA A 130 -5.11 -2.53 -12.60
C ALA A 130 -5.26 -1.22 -13.37
N GLY A 131 -5.13 -0.11 -12.66
CA GLY A 131 -4.98 1.22 -13.23
C GLY A 131 -3.67 1.86 -12.77
N GLN A 132 -3.34 2.97 -13.41
CA GLN A 132 -2.13 3.74 -13.18
C GLN A 132 -2.53 5.19 -12.98
N GLN A 133 -1.98 5.84 -11.95
CA GLN A 133 -2.24 7.25 -11.67
C GLN A 133 -1.06 8.14 -12.10
N PHE A 134 0.17 7.64 -11.92
CA PHE A 134 1.44 8.28 -12.28
C PHE A 134 2.45 7.18 -12.67
N ASP A 135 3.53 7.54 -13.38
CA ASP A 135 4.57 6.65 -13.96
C ASP A 135 4.65 5.25 -13.34
N ASP A 136 5.06 5.11 -12.08
CA ASP A 136 5.19 3.79 -11.43
C ASP A 136 4.20 3.54 -10.27
N GLN A 137 3.11 4.32 -10.23
CA GLN A 137 2.07 4.22 -9.21
C GLN A 137 0.82 3.57 -9.75
N TYR A 138 0.59 2.35 -9.26
CA TYR A 138 -0.52 1.52 -9.70
C TYR A 138 -1.54 1.29 -8.60
N TYR A 139 -2.73 0.87 -8.99
CA TYR A 139 -3.80 0.50 -8.09
C TYR A 139 -4.67 -0.59 -8.70
N LEU A 140 -5.31 -1.39 -7.86
CA LEU A 140 -6.27 -2.39 -8.28
C LEU A 140 -7.63 -1.76 -8.52
N THR A 141 -8.32 -2.30 -9.52
CA THR A 141 -9.67 -1.89 -9.87
C THR A 141 -10.59 -3.09 -9.99
N VAL A 142 -11.86 -2.86 -9.66
CA VAL A 142 -12.95 -3.79 -9.97
C VAL A 142 -13.99 -3.08 -10.80
N THR A 143 -14.52 -3.76 -11.80
CA THR A 143 -15.65 -3.29 -12.59
C THR A 143 -16.87 -4.14 -12.28
N THR A 144 -17.98 -3.48 -12.04
CA THR A 144 -19.25 -4.12 -11.67
C THR A 144 -20.14 -4.37 -12.88
N GLN A 145 -21.20 -5.17 -12.72
CA GLN A 145 -22.19 -5.46 -13.76
C GLN A 145 -22.83 -4.21 -14.39
N THR A 146 -22.87 -3.08 -13.67
CA THR A 146 -23.38 -1.81 -14.19
C THR A 146 -22.39 -1.09 -15.10
N GLY A 147 -21.19 -1.65 -15.30
CA GLY A 147 -20.09 -1.03 -16.04
C GLY A 147 -19.27 -0.02 -15.23
N GLN A 148 -19.64 0.26 -13.98
CA GLN A 148 -18.90 1.18 -13.12
C GLN A 148 -17.63 0.52 -12.57
N SER A 149 -16.49 1.22 -12.69
CA SER A 149 -15.20 0.80 -12.13
C SER A 149 -14.84 1.58 -10.86
N TYR A 150 -14.15 0.90 -9.95
CA TYR A 150 -13.76 1.41 -8.64
C TYR A 150 -12.31 1.03 -8.32
N ARG A 151 -11.57 1.89 -7.61
CA ARG A 151 -10.29 1.53 -6.95
C ARG A 151 -10.61 0.77 -5.67
N VAL A 152 -9.85 -0.28 -5.34
CA VAL A 152 -10.18 -1.16 -4.18
C VAL A 152 -9.06 -1.33 -3.15
N ASN A 153 -7.87 -0.84 -3.46
CA ASN A 153 -6.77 -0.69 -2.52
C ASN A 153 -6.68 0.77 -2.05
N GLU A 154 -6.47 0.96 -0.74
CA GLU A 154 -6.31 2.27 -0.12
C GLU A 154 -5.00 2.93 -0.53
N PHE A 155 -3.91 2.16 -0.52
CA PHE A 155 -2.55 2.63 -0.83
C PHE A 155 -2.24 2.44 -2.31
N ARG A 156 -1.52 3.36 -2.94
CA ARG A 156 -0.97 3.07 -4.28
C ARG A 156 0.23 2.13 -4.16
N LEU A 157 0.49 1.39 -5.23
CA LEU A 157 1.42 0.28 -5.25
C LEU A 157 2.55 0.56 -6.23
N PRO A 158 3.81 0.27 -5.88
CA PRO A 158 4.85 0.03 -6.87
C PRO A 158 4.38 -1.04 -7.84
N GLY A 159 4.70 -0.90 -9.14
CA GLY A 159 4.27 -1.86 -10.16
C GLY A 159 4.67 -3.31 -9.86
N ARG A 160 5.84 -3.50 -9.22
CA ARG A 160 6.34 -4.82 -8.79
C ARG A 160 5.50 -5.51 -7.71
N LEU A 161 4.61 -4.77 -7.04
CA LEU A 161 3.66 -5.32 -6.05
C LEU A 161 2.27 -5.62 -6.63
N LEU A 162 2.03 -5.37 -7.93
CA LEU A 162 0.70 -5.57 -8.52
C LEU A 162 0.22 -7.02 -8.45
N ASP A 163 1.07 -7.98 -8.78
CA ASP A 163 0.70 -9.40 -8.77
C ASP A 163 0.37 -9.86 -7.34
N ALA A 164 1.21 -9.48 -6.36
CA ALA A 164 0.96 -9.78 -4.95
C ALA A 164 -0.32 -9.12 -4.43
N ALA A 165 -0.59 -7.88 -4.81
CA ALA A 165 -1.82 -7.19 -4.45
C ALA A 165 -3.05 -7.85 -5.09
N GLN A 166 -2.94 -8.30 -6.35
CA GLN A 166 -3.99 -9.01 -7.04
C GLN A 166 -4.30 -10.35 -6.36
N GLU A 167 -3.28 -11.08 -5.91
CA GLU A 167 -3.46 -12.26 -5.07
C GLU A 167 -4.15 -11.92 -3.74
N SER A 168 -3.74 -10.84 -3.07
CA SER A 168 -4.42 -10.35 -1.86
C SER A 168 -5.89 -10.03 -2.12
N LEU A 169 -6.23 -9.45 -3.28
CA LEU A 169 -7.62 -9.19 -3.67
C LEU A 169 -8.40 -10.50 -3.85
N PHE A 170 -7.83 -11.51 -4.51
CA PHE A 170 -8.50 -12.81 -4.64
C PHE A 170 -8.74 -13.46 -3.28
N ARG A 171 -7.73 -13.45 -2.40
CA ARG A 171 -7.88 -13.95 -1.02
C ARG A 171 -8.93 -13.18 -0.24
N ALA A 172 -8.98 -11.85 -0.41
CA ALA A 172 -9.99 -11.01 0.20
C ALA A 172 -11.39 -11.40 -0.32
N LEU A 173 -11.57 -11.55 -1.63
CA LEU A 173 -12.84 -11.96 -2.24
C LEU A 173 -13.28 -13.35 -1.78
N ASP A 174 -12.34 -14.27 -1.54
CA ASP A 174 -12.62 -15.62 -1.02
C ASP A 174 -12.81 -15.67 0.51
N SER A 175 -12.54 -14.57 1.23
CA SER A 175 -12.67 -14.50 2.68
C SER A 175 -14.11 -14.75 3.14
N THR A 176 -14.25 -15.56 4.19
CA THR A 176 -15.54 -15.87 4.84
C THR A 176 -15.75 -15.12 6.14
N THR A 177 -14.71 -14.47 6.66
CA THR A 177 -14.70 -13.76 7.96
C THR A 177 -14.47 -12.25 7.83
N GLY A 178 -14.10 -11.77 6.65
CA GLY A 178 -13.74 -10.37 6.44
C GLY A 178 -12.26 -10.14 6.77
N GLY A 179 -11.81 -8.90 6.65
CA GLY A 179 -10.46 -8.52 7.05
C GLY A 179 -9.85 -7.40 6.22
N ASN A 180 -8.59 -7.11 6.53
CA ASN A 180 -7.73 -6.19 5.81
C ASN A 180 -6.54 -6.98 5.27
N PHE A 181 -6.31 -6.90 3.96
CA PHE A 181 -5.44 -7.73 3.13
C PHE A 181 -4.43 -6.88 2.34
#